data_AF-A0A6B1XFL0-F1
#
_entry.id   AF-A0A6B1XFL0-F1
#
_cell.length_a   1.000
_cell.length_b   1.000
_cell.length_c   1.000
_cell.angle_alpha   90.00
_cell.angle_beta   90.00
_cell.angle_gamma   90.00
#
_symmetry.space_group_name_H-M   'P 1'
#
loop_
_entity.id
_entity.type
_entity.pdbx_description
1 polymer ?
#
loop_
_entity_poly.entity_id
_entity_poly.type
_entity_poly.pdbx_seq_one_letter_code
_entity_poly.pdbx_strand_id
1 'polypeptide(L)'
;MPKFIKNTVGKVNTTLGFYLLTVVLFWLKTYIAYKSEFTLGVKGPVQEFILFLNPFPTAIVLLGIALYFRGRLKYWIMMIIDALQTTWLFANILYYREFSDFMSAGVIKSSGAASNNLGKSLGQIIHGTDFLVYADVVLLILLLAFKVIRIDPRPFKIRYAATLTMIGVALFAVDLGMSEHDRSDLLTRTFDNNYIVKYLGLNTYAGYSFYQTEKESATRAQASSSDMKSVLAYLKKNQAGENVKYFGKAKGKNVFVIHLESFQQFLIDYKVDGKEVTPNLNKFYHDKSTLSFDNFYHQVAQGKTSDAEMMMENSLFGLPTGSAMTQYGTSNTFQAAPAILSRKGYTTAAFHGDVASFWNRDNAYKSWGYNYFFYSSYYKEKSDYNIGYGLKDKILFKDSVK
;
A
#
# COMPACT_ATOMS: atom_id res chain seq x y z
N MET A 1 40.29 11.17 25.00
CA MET A 1 39.51 11.10 23.74
C MET A 1 40.48 11.25 22.56
N PRO A 2 40.57 10.29 21.63
CA PRO A 2 41.50 10.33 20.50
C PRO A 2 41.39 11.61 19.65
N LYS A 3 42.51 12.11 19.12
CA LYS A 3 42.62 13.38 18.36
C LYS A 3 41.65 13.46 17.17
N PHE A 4 41.39 12.31 16.54
CA PHE A 4 40.39 12.15 15.47
C PHE A 4 38.96 12.44 15.95
N ILE A 5 38.54 11.87 17.08
CA ILE A 5 37.20 12.10 17.66
C ILE A 5 37.02 13.57 18.01
N LYS A 6 38.05 14.22 18.57
CA LYS A 6 38.00 15.65 18.94
C LYS A 6 37.82 16.57 17.72
N ASN A 7 38.48 16.26 16.59
CA ASN A 7 38.35 17.01 15.34
C ASN A 7 37.01 16.79 14.65
N THR A 8 36.48 15.56 14.67
CA THR A 8 35.17 15.24 14.10
C THR A 8 34.05 15.89 14.92
N VAL A 9 34.08 15.77 16.25
CA VAL A 9 33.11 16.41 17.16
C VAL A 9 33.12 17.94 17.02
N GLY A 10 34.28 18.56 16.80
CA GLY A 10 34.41 20.00 16.56
C GLY A 10 33.62 20.50 15.34
N LYS A 11 33.56 19.72 14.25
CA LYS A 11 32.81 20.08 13.02
C LYS A 11 31.29 19.89 13.19
N VAL A 12 30.87 18.90 13.99
CA VAL A 12 29.44 18.61 14.27
C VAL A 12 28.85 19.57 15.33
N ASN A 13 29.68 20.24 16.13
CA ASN A 13 29.26 21.27 17.10
C ASN A 13 28.69 22.57 16.49
N THR A 14 28.38 22.57 15.19
CA THR A 14 27.71 23.67 14.50
C THR A 14 26.31 23.24 14.09
N THR A 15 25.41 24.20 13.89
CA THR A 15 24.05 23.89 13.39
C THR A 15 24.10 23.12 12.06
N LEU A 16 25.01 23.51 11.16
CA LEU A 16 25.21 22.83 9.88
C LEU A 16 25.78 21.42 10.06
N GLY A 17 26.73 21.25 10.97
CA GLY A 17 27.34 19.96 11.26
C GLY A 17 26.33 18.95 11.83
N PHE A 18 25.48 19.39 12.77
CA PHE A 18 24.38 18.57 13.30
C PHE A 18 23.38 18.22 12.20
N TYR A 19 22.97 19.19 11.38
CA TYR A 19 22.09 18.96 10.24
C TYR A 19 22.63 17.91 9.25
N LEU A 20 23.90 18.05 8.83
CA LEU A 20 24.52 17.11 7.91
C LEU A 20 24.64 15.72 8.53
N LEU A 21 24.94 15.63 9.83
CA LEU A 21 24.94 14.36 10.55
C LEU A 21 23.55 13.70 10.51
N THR A 22 22.48 14.44 10.84
CA THR A 22 21.11 13.91 10.79
C THR A 22 20.73 13.47 9.39
N VAL A 23 21.05 14.25 8.35
CA VAL A 23 20.78 13.87 6.95
C VAL A 23 21.50 12.58 6.57
N VAL A 24 22.78 12.43 6.92
CA VAL A 24 23.57 11.24 6.59
C VAL A 24 23.08 10.01 7.36
N LEU A 25 22.74 10.15 8.64
CA LEU A 25 22.18 9.06 9.43
C LEU A 25 20.82 8.60 8.89
N PHE A 26 19.95 9.56 8.56
CA PHE A 26 18.66 9.29 7.94
C PHE A 26 18.77 8.60 6.59
N TRP A 27 19.65 9.11 5.74
CA TRP A 27 19.95 8.50 4.45
C TRP A 27 20.47 7.06 4.61
N LEU A 28 21.44 6.84 5.50
CA LEU A 28 22.07 5.54 5.68
C LEU A 28 21.08 4.48 6.14
N LYS A 29 20.25 4.77 7.16
CA LYS A 29 19.23 3.81 7.62
C LYS A 29 18.19 3.53 6.54
N THR A 30 17.79 4.55 5.77
CA THR A 30 16.81 4.38 4.69
C THR A 30 17.37 3.50 3.58
N TYR A 31 18.62 3.73 3.17
CA TYR A 31 19.28 2.90 2.16
C TYR A 31 19.49 1.45 2.62
N ILE A 32 19.85 1.24 3.90
CA ILE A 32 19.92 -0.11 4.48
C ILE A 32 18.55 -0.79 4.40
N ALA A 33 17.47 -0.11 4.83
CA ALA A 33 16.12 -0.65 4.77
C ALA A 33 15.68 -0.98 3.34
N TYR A 34 16.04 -0.15 2.34
CA TYR A 34 15.76 -0.45 0.94
C TYR A 34 16.44 -1.73 0.44
N LYS A 35 17.58 -2.09 1.02
CA LYS A 35 18.36 -3.28 0.65
C LYS A 35 17.98 -4.53 1.44
N SER A 36 17.57 -4.37 2.70
CA SER A 36 17.27 -5.51 3.58
C SER A 36 15.78 -5.82 3.69
N GLU A 37 14.92 -4.80 3.69
CA GLU A 37 13.48 -4.97 4.00
C GLU A 37 12.58 -4.89 2.75
N PHE A 38 13.04 -4.28 1.66
CA PHE A 38 12.22 -4.07 0.45
C PHE A 38 12.73 -4.85 -0.77
N THR A 39 11.80 -5.43 -1.53
CA THR A 39 12.10 -6.15 -2.79
C THR A 39 11.76 -5.26 -3.99
N LEU A 40 12.55 -4.20 -4.19
CA LEU A 40 12.28 -3.17 -5.20
C LEU A 40 12.59 -3.58 -6.66
N GLY A 41 13.19 -4.76 -6.86
CA GLY A 41 13.53 -5.25 -8.21
C GLY A 41 14.52 -4.36 -8.96
N VAL A 42 15.52 -3.84 -8.26
CA VAL A 42 16.57 -2.95 -8.80
C VAL A 42 17.48 -3.76 -9.73
N LYS A 43 17.74 -3.24 -10.94
CA LYS A 43 18.56 -3.90 -11.96
C LYS A 43 19.58 -2.95 -12.56
N GLY A 44 20.84 -3.37 -12.55
CA GLY A 44 21.94 -2.66 -13.21
C GLY A 44 22.44 -1.43 -12.43
N PRO A 45 23.57 -0.85 -12.88
CA PRO A 45 24.28 0.20 -12.14
C PRO A 45 23.50 1.53 -12.07
N VAL A 46 22.68 1.85 -13.07
CA VAL A 46 21.90 3.09 -13.11
C VAL A 46 20.83 3.10 -12.01
N GLN A 47 20.04 2.02 -11.91
CA GLN A 47 19.00 1.92 -10.88
C GLN A 47 19.59 1.84 -9.47
N GLU A 48 20.75 1.20 -9.31
CA GLU A 48 21.50 1.18 -8.05
C GLU A 48 21.94 2.58 -7.61
N PHE A 49 22.45 3.38 -8.57
CA PHE A 49 22.84 4.76 -8.30
C PHE A 49 21.64 5.64 -7.94
N ILE A 50 20.53 5.51 -8.67
CA ILE A 50 19.27 6.21 -8.36
C ILE A 50 18.78 5.83 -6.96
N LEU A 51 18.72 4.54 -6.64
CA LEU A 51 18.27 4.05 -5.33
C LEU A 51 19.13 4.59 -4.18
N PHE A 52 20.45 4.69 -4.40
CA PHE A 52 21.39 5.28 -3.45
C PHE A 52 21.15 6.79 -3.28
N LEU A 53 20.85 7.50 -4.35
CA LEU A 53 20.69 8.96 -4.37
C LEU A 53 19.33 9.41 -3.80
N ASN A 54 18.24 8.71 -4.12
CA ASN A 54 16.87 9.18 -3.93
C ASN A 54 16.45 9.54 -2.47
N PRO A 55 17.08 9.03 -1.38
CA PRO A 55 16.71 9.48 -0.05
C PRO A 55 17.28 10.86 0.28
N PHE A 56 18.38 11.29 -0.36
CA PHE A 56 19.06 12.56 -0.05
C PHE A 56 18.21 13.80 -0.34
N PRO A 57 17.59 13.97 -1.53
CA PRO A 57 16.85 15.18 -1.84
C PRO A 57 15.76 15.49 -0.80
N THR A 58 14.96 14.49 -0.45
CA THR A 58 13.87 14.66 0.52
C THR A 58 14.39 14.84 1.95
N ALA A 59 15.44 14.13 2.36
CA ALA A 59 16.07 14.33 3.66
C ALA A 59 16.62 15.76 3.82
N ILE A 60 17.30 16.28 2.80
CA ILE A 60 17.86 17.64 2.78
C ILE A 60 16.74 18.66 2.94
N VAL A 61 15.66 18.55 2.15
CA VAL A 61 14.54 19.49 2.19
C VAL A 61 13.79 19.41 3.50
N LEU A 62 13.36 18.22 3.93
CA LEU A 62 12.50 18.05 5.11
C LEU A 62 13.24 18.41 6.40
N LEU A 63 14.44 17.88 6.64
CA LEU A 63 15.24 18.27 7.81
C LEU A 63 15.69 19.73 7.72
N GLY A 64 15.81 20.27 6.50
CA GLY A 64 16.19 21.65 6.22
C GLY A 64 15.16 22.68 6.72
N ILE A 65 13.88 22.29 6.84
CA ILE A 65 12.81 23.12 7.42
C ILE A 65 13.22 23.63 8.81
N ALA A 66 13.90 22.79 9.60
CA ALA A 66 14.35 23.15 10.94
C ALA A 66 15.32 24.34 10.96
N LEU A 67 16.11 24.53 9.88
CA LEU A 67 17.13 25.57 9.79
C LEU A 67 16.56 27.00 9.68
N TYR A 68 15.27 27.14 9.39
CA TYR A 68 14.58 28.43 9.38
C TYR A 68 14.20 28.92 10.80
N PHE A 69 14.30 28.05 11.81
CA PHE A 69 13.98 28.36 13.19
C PHE A 69 15.22 28.78 14.00
N ARG A 70 15.00 29.44 15.13
CA ARG A 70 16.07 30.07 15.94
C ARG A 70 16.32 29.31 17.26
N GLY A 71 17.50 29.51 17.83
CA GLY A 71 17.86 29.01 19.15
C GLY A 71 17.83 27.48 19.24
N ARG A 72 17.28 26.96 20.35
CA ARG A 72 17.16 25.50 20.59
C ARG A 72 16.06 24.85 19.74
N LEU A 73 15.09 25.63 19.28
CA LEU A 73 13.91 25.12 18.57
C LEU A 73 14.27 24.39 17.28
N LYS A 74 15.29 24.84 16.54
CA LYS A 74 15.77 24.16 15.33
C LYS A 74 16.27 22.74 15.58
N TYR A 75 16.93 22.47 16.72
CA TYR A 75 17.38 21.11 17.05
C TYR A 75 16.18 20.22 17.37
N TRP A 76 15.21 20.72 18.14
CA TRP A 76 13.98 19.99 18.44
C TRP A 76 13.14 19.70 17.19
N ILE A 77 12.93 20.69 16.32
CA ILE A 77 12.20 20.48 15.06
C ILE A 77 12.92 19.45 14.19
N MET A 78 14.25 19.53 14.07
CA MET A 78 15.01 18.54 13.30
C MET A 78 14.87 17.13 13.86
N MET A 79 14.95 16.97 15.19
CA MET A 79 14.74 15.69 15.87
C MET A 79 13.31 15.16 15.69
N ILE A 80 12.31 16.04 15.74
CA ILE A 80 10.90 15.67 15.51
C ILE A 80 10.71 15.22 14.06
N ILE A 81 11.25 15.95 13.09
CA ILE A 81 11.15 15.59 11.68
C ILE A 81 11.84 14.24 11.42
N ASP A 82 13.06 14.04 11.93
CA ASP A 82 13.77 12.75 11.82
C ASP A 82 12.97 11.61 12.47
N ALA A 83 12.43 11.81 13.68
CA ALA A 83 11.59 10.80 14.34
C ALA A 83 10.30 10.47 13.55
N LEU A 84 9.66 11.48 12.94
CA LEU A 84 8.49 11.28 12.08
C LEU A 84 8.85 10.52 10.81
N GLN A 85 9.93 10.89 10.12
CA GLN A 85 10.40 10.18 8.93
C GLN A 85 10.85 8.75 9.27
N THR A 86 11.45 8.54 10.44
CA THR A 86 11.81 7.20 10.94
C THR A 86 10.58 6.35 11.22
N THR A 87 9.55 6.95 11.82
CA THR A 87 8.28 6.26 12.06
C THR A 87 7.56 5.94 10.75
N TRP A 88 7.66 6.82 9.76
CA TRP A 88 7.18 6.56 8.40
C TRP A 88 7.91 5.39 7.74
N LEU A 89 9.24 5.34 7.84
CA LEU A 89 10.05 4.22 7.33
C LEU A 89 9.69 2.91 8.05
N PHE A 90 9.64 2.93 9.39
CA PHE A 90 9.26 1.78 10.21
C PHE A 90 7.87 1.24 9.83
N ALA A 91 6.87 2.12 9.71
CA ALA A 91 5.52 1.71 9.32
C ALA A 91 5.51 1.07 7.92
N ASN A 92 6.31 1.58 6.98
CA ASN A 92 6.42 1.00 5.65
C ASN A 92 7.23 -0.30 5.62
N ILE A 93 8.20 -0.52 6.50
CA ILE A 93 8.86 -1.83 6.66
C ILE A 93 7.83 -2.90 7.01
N LEU A 94 7.00 -2.64 8.03
CA LEU A 94 5.97 -3.59 8.44
C LEU A 94 4.89 -3.77 7.37
N TYR A 95 4.41 -2.66 6.77
CA TYR A 95 3.38 -2.73 5.74
C TYR A 95 3.87 -3.44 4.48
N TYR A 96 5.11 -3.21 4.07
CA TYR A 96 5.71 -3.87 2.90
C TYR A 96 5.91 -5.36 3.12
N ARG A 97 6.33 -5.78 4.32
CA ARG A 97 6.49 -7.19 4.67
C ARG A 97 5.18 -7.97 4.52
N GLU A 98 4.05 -7.36 4.88
CA GLU A 98 2.73 -7.97 4.75
C GLU A 98 2.16 -7.90 3.32
N PHE A 99 2.25 -6.73 2.68
CA PHE A 99 1.48 -6.45 1.47
C PHE A 99 2.30 -6.34 0.19
N SER A 100 3.64 -6.40 0.29
CA SER A 100 4.60 -6.14 -0.80
C SER A 100 4.35 -4.82 -1.53
N ASP A 101 3.82 -3.83 -0.81
CA ASP A 101 3.46 -2.51 -1.29
C ASP A 101 3.71 -1.46 -0.20
N PHE A 102 3.59 -0.18 -0.51
CA PHE A 102 3.86 0.93 0.40
C PHE A 102 2.59 1.62 0.86
N MET A 103 2.56 2.04 2.12
CA MET A 103 1.41 2.73 2.70
C MET A 103 1.16 4.05 1.97
N SER A 104 -0.03 4.21 1.39
CA SER A 104 -0.46 5.43 0.69
C SER A 104 -1.34 6.31 1.57
N ALA A 105 -1.53 7.57 1.18
CA ALA A 105 -2.55 8.44 1.80
C ALA A 105 -3.96 7.81 1.78
N GLY A 106 -4.33 7.13 0.69
CA GLY A 106 -5.58 6.38 0.57
C GLY A 106 -5.69 5.21 1.56
N VAL A 107 -4.59 4.47 1.79
CA VAL A 107 -4.54 3.41 2.81
C VAL A 107 -4.72 3.99 4.21
N ILE A 108 -4.04 5.10 4.53
CA ILE A 108 -4.19 5.76 5.84
C ILE A 108 -5.64 6.18 6.05
N LYS A 109 -6.28 6.78 5.03
CA LYS A 109 -7.69 7.20 5.06
C LYS A 109 -8.66 6.02 5.22
N SER A 110 -8.35 4.87 4.63
CA SER A 110 -9.19 3.66 4.68
C SER A 110 -8.85 2.69 5.83
N SER A 111 -7.76 2.93 6.55
CA SER A 111 -7.23 2.04 7.59
C SER A 111 -8.23 1.71 8.70
N GLY A 112 -9.15 2.63 9.04
CA GLY A 112 -10.16 2.42 10.07
C GLY A 112 -11.03 1.18 9.82
N ALA A 113 -11.51 0.98 8.59
CA ALA A 113 -12.36 -0.16 8.24
C ALA A 113 -11.57 -1.49 8.05
N ALA A 114 -10.25 -1.41 7.91
CA ALA A 114 -9.36 -2.57 7.80
C ALA A 114 -8.58 -2.87 9.10
N SER A 115 -8.74 -2.04 10.13
CA SER A 115 -7.84 -1.96 11.30
C SER A 115 -7.77 -3.25 12.12
N ASN A 116 -8.89 -3.94 12.34
CA ASN A 116 -8.94 -5.13 13.19
C ASN A 116 -8.02 -6.25 12.71
N ASN A 117 -8.00 -6.50 11.40
CA ASN A 117 -7.18 -7.54 10.80
C ASN A 117 -5.77 -7.03 10.50
N LEU A 118 -5.66 -5.79 10.00
CA LEU A 118 -4.38 -5.15 9.75
C LEU A 118 -3.49 -5.14 11.01
N GLY A 119 -4.04 -4.75 12.17
CA GLY A 119 -3.28 -4.72 13.41
C GLY A 119 -2.83 -6.10 13.91
N LYS A 120 -3.68 -7.13 13.77
CA LYS A 120 -3.34 -8.51 14.15
C LYS A 120 -2.23 -9.07 13.28
N SER A 121 -2.29 -8.85 11.97
CA SER A 121 -1.27 -9.36 11.04
C SER A 121 0.08 -8.68 11.27
N LEU A 122 0.07 -7.34 11.35
CA LEU A 122 1.29 -6.57 11.63
C LEU A 122 1.94 -6.96 12.96
N GLY A 123 1.14 -7.29 13.98
CA GLY A 123 1.65 -7.77 15.28
C GLY A 123 2.30 -9.15 15.25
N GLN A 124 1.97 -10.01 14.28
CA GLN A 124 2.56 -11.35 14.13
C GLN A 124 3.86 -11.35 13.33
N ILE A 125 4.06 -10.35 12.46
CA ILE A 125 5.21 -10.27 11.57
C ILE A 125 6.31 -9.31 12.06
N ILE A 126 6.08 -8.59 13.16
CA ILE A 126 7.06 -7.65 13.71
C ILE A 126 8.28 -8.39 14.28
N HIS A 127 9.47 -7.90 13.97
CA HIS A 127 10.73 -8.41 14.48
C HIS A 127 11.39 -7.38 15.39
N GLY A 128 12.08 -7.83 16.44
CA GLY A 128 12.79 -6.92 17.34
C GLY A 128 13.86 -6.07 16.64
N THR A 129 14.43 -6.58 15.55
CA THR A 129 15.39 -5.88 14.69
C THR A 129 14.78 -4.68 13.95
N ASP A 130 13.47 -4.66 13.74
CA ASP A 130 12.79 -3.56 13.03
C ASP A 130 12.97 -2.23 13.78
N PHE A 131 13.10 -2.28 15.10
CA PHE A 131 13.33 -1.10 15.94
C PHE A 131 14.72 -0.48 15.77
N LEU A 132 15.67 -1.16 15.11
CA LEU A 132 17.00 -0.62 14.83
C LEU A 132 16.95 0.62 13.92
N VAL A 133 15.86 0.82 13.16
CA VAL A 133 15.68 2.05 12.38
C VAL A 133 15.60 3.31 13.25
N TYR A 134 15.28 3.18 14.53
CA TYR A 134 15.30 4.28 15.51
C TYR A 134 16.66 4.51 16.18
N ALA A 135 17.68 3.69 15.87
CA ALA A 135 18.97 3.74 16.54
C ALA A 135 19.67 5.10 16.41
N ASP A 136 19.53 5.76 15.27
CA ASP A 136 20.12 7.08 15.05
C ASP A 136 19.34 8.21 15.74
N VAL A 137 18.01 8.12 15.83
CA VAL A 137 17.18 9.05 16.63
C VAL A 137 17.64 8.97 18.08
N VAL A 138 17.80 7.76 18.62
CA VAL A 138 18.34 7.54 19.96
C VAL A 138 19.76 8.10 20.07
N LEU A 139 20.64 7.81 19.11
CA LEU A 139 22.01 8.33 19.09
C LEU A 139 22.04 9.87 19.14
N LEU A 140 21.24 10.55 18.30
CA LEU A 140 21.17 12.00 18.25
C LEU A 140 20.65 12.60 19.57
N ILE A 141 19.63 11.96 20.19
CA ILE A 141 19.16 12.33 21.54
C ILE A 141 20.29 12.23 22.55
N LEU A 142 21.01 11.11 22.59
CA LEU A 142 22.10 10.90 23.55
C LEU A 142 23.26 11.89 23.32
N LEU A 143 23.61 12.18 22.06
CA LEU A 143 24.64 13.16 21.72
C LEU A 143 24.31 14.57 22.22
N LEU A 144 23.04 14.97 22.18
CA LEU A 144 22.56 16.25 22.72
C LEU A 144 22.43 16.21 24.26
N ALA A 145 21.86 15.14 24.83
CA ALA A 145 21.62 15.00 26.26
C ALA A 145 22.93 14.97 27.07
N PHE A 146 23.92 14.21 26.60
CA PHE A 146 25.25 14.15 27.20
C PHE A 146 26.16 15.33 26.79
N LYS A 147 25.63 16.29 26.03
CA LYS A 147 26.35 17.50 25.57
C LYS A 147 27.64 17.18 24.81
N VAL A 148 27.71 16.01 24.16
CA VAL A 148 28.77 15.65 23.22
C VAL A 148 28.71 16.58 22.02
N ILE A 149 27.49 16.84 21.54
CA ILE A 149 27.17 17.93 20.63
C ILE A 149 26.50 19.05 21.41
N ARG A 150 27.04 20.26 21.32
CA ARG A 150 26.50 21.43 22.00
C ARG A 150 25.56 22.19 21.08
N ILE A 151 24.39 22.56 21.60
CA ILE A 151 23.43 23.39 20.88
C ILE A 151 24.06 24.76 20.61
N ASP A 152 24.27 25.08 19.33
CA ASP A 152 24.67 26.42 18.89
C ASP A 152 23.46 27.37 18.93
N PRO A 153 23.43 28.36 19.85
CA PRO A 153 22.28 29.27 19.99
C PRO A 153 22.21 30.30 18.86
N ARG A 154 23.28 30.48 18.07
CA ARG A 154 23.32 31.49 17.01
C ARG A 154 22.26 31.22 15.95
N PRO A 155 21.62 32.27 15.41
CA PRO A 155 20.69 32.10 14.30
C PRO A 155 21.43 31.55 13.08
N PHE A 156 20.84 30.54 12.44
CA PHE A 156 21.32 30.10 11.13
C PHE A 156 20.84 31.13 10.09
N LYS A 157 21.74 31.57 9.20
CA LYS A 157 21.36 32.62 8.24
C LYS A 157 20.38 32.04 7.23
N ILE A 158 19.22 32.67 7.06
CA ILE A 158 18.15 32.21 6.16
C ILE A 158 18.67 31.96 4.73
N ARG A 159 19.59 32.79 4.23
CA ARG A 159 20.22 32.58 2.91
C ARG A 159 20.87 31.20 2.75
N TYR A 160 21.49 30.67 3.81
CA TYR A 160 22.11 29.34 3.79
C TYR A 160 21.06 28.23 3.90
N ALA A 161 19.98 28.45 4.67
CA ALA A 161 18.86 27.50 4.72
C ALA A 161 18.18 27.40 3.34
N ALA A 162 17.90 28.55 2.71
CA ALA A 162 17.37 28.62 1.35
C ALA A 162 18.30 27.96 0.32
N THR A 163 19.62 28.14 0.46
CA THR A 163 20.59 27.47 -0.42
C THR A 163 20.50 25.95 -0.29
N LEU A 164 20.43 25.41 0.94
CA LEU A 164 20.28 23.96 1.16
C LEU A 164 18.95 23.43 0.63
N THR A 165 17.86 24.14 0.83
CA THR A 165 16.56 23.80 0.23
C THR A 165 16.65 23.75 -1.30
N MET A 166 17.26 24.76 -1.93
CA MET A 166 17.45 24.79 -3.38
C MET A 166 18.34 23.64 -3.87
N ILE A 167 19.38 23.28 -3.13
CA ILE A 167 20.21 22.10 -3.44
C ILE A 167 19.36 20.83 -3.38
N GLY A 168 18.55 20.66 -2.34
CA GLY A 168 17.64 19.51 -2.22
C GLY A 168 16.64 19.42 -3.38
N VAL A 169 16.05 20.55 -3.76
CA VAL A 169 15.13 20.63 -4.92
C VAL A 169 15.85 20.35 -6.24
N ALA A 170 17.06 20.87 -6.43
CA ALA A 170 17.86 20.61 -7.64
C ALA A 170 18.27 19.13 -7.73
N LEU A 171 18.69 18.53 -6.61
CA LEU A 171 18.99 17.10 -6.54
C LEU A 171 17.74 16.26 -6.84
N PHE A 172 16.57 16.66 -6.34
CA PHE A 172 15.31 16.01 -6.68
C PHE A 172 15.00 16.09 -8.18
N ALA A 173 15.20 17.25 -8.80
CA ALA A 173 14.98 17.43 -10.23
C ALA A 173 15.94 16.57 -11.08
N VAL A 174 17.20 16.45 -10.65
CA VAL A 174 18.19 15.55 -11.28
C VAL A 174 17.75 14.09 -11.14
N ASP A 175 17.38 13.67 -9.92
CA ASP A 175 16.92 12.31 -9.63
C ASP A 175 15.69 11.94 -10.46
N LEU A 176 14.71 12.84 -10.56
CA LEU A 176 13.53 12.70 -11.41
C LEU A 176 13.89 12.62 -12.89
N GLY A 177 14.79 13.48 -13.38
CA GLY A 177 15.24 13.48 -14.77
C GLY A 177 15.95 12.19 -15.17
N MET A 178 16.82 11.66 -14.30
CA MET A 178 17.47 10.36 -14.51
C MET A 178 16.44 9.22 -14.47
N SER A 179 15.48 9.31 -13.56
CA SER A 179 14.43 8.31 -13.39
C SER A 179 13.49 8.23 -14.59
N GLU A 180 13.03 9.36 -15.13
CA GLU A 180 12.20 9.41 -16.34
C GLU A 180 12.97 8.97 -17.60
N HIS A 181 14.29 9.18 -17.64
CA HIS A 181 15.12 8.68 -18.74
C HIS A 181 15.27 7.15 -18.70
N ASP A 182 15.43 6.55 -17.52
CA ASP A 182 15.53 5.08 -17.37
C ASP A 182 14.16 4.40 -17.49
N ARG A 183 13.11 5.02 -16.97
CA ARG A 183 11.72 4.58 -17.09
C ARG A 183 10.82 5.76 -17.47
N SER A 184 10.53 5.87 -18.76
CA SER A 184 9.58 6.88 -19.27
C SER A 184 8.19 6.72 -18.65
N ASP A 185 7.50 7.84 -18.46
CA ASP A 185 6.12 7.88 -17.96
C ASP A 185 6.02 7.37 -16.50
N LEU A 186 7.08 7.57 -15.70
CA LEU A 186 7.14 7.03 -14.34
C LEU A 186 5.98 7.52 -13.48
N LEU A 187 5.66 8.81 -13.56
CA LEU A 187 4.59 9.44 -12.77
C LEU A 187 3.18 9.31 -13.38
N THR A 188 3.07 8.87 -14.64
CA THR A 188 1.79 8.76 -15.37
C THR A 188 1.31 7.32 -15.53
N ARG A 189 2.21 6.32 -15.51
CA ARG A 189 1.89 4.88 -15.59
C ARG A 189 2.21 4.16 -14.28
N THR A 190 1.54 4.57 -13.21
CA THR A 190 1.73 4.05 -11.85
C THR A 190 0.84 2.86 -11.56
N PHE A 191 1.23 1.70 -12.09
CA PHE A 191 0.62 0.41 -11.75
C PHE A 191 1.31 -0.28 -10.55
N ASP A 192 2.51 0.18 -10.17
CA ASP A 192 3.32 -0.44 -9.12
C ASP A 192 4.11 0.63 -8.36
N ASN A 193 3.77 0.80 -7.08
CA ASN A 193 4.41 1.79 -6.20
C ASN A 193 5.88 1.47 -5.91
N ASN A 194 6.31 0.20 -6.09
CA ASN A 194 7.72 -0.17 -5.99
C ASN A 194 8.58 0.64 -6.95
N TYR A 195 8.05 0.98 -8.13
CA TYR A 195 8.78 1.83 -9.07
C TYR A 195 8.94 3.26 -8.55
N ILE A 196 7.90 3.85 -7.98
CA ILE A 196 8.02 5.22 -7.43
C ILE A 196 9.03 5.25 -6.27
N VAL A 197 9.01 4.28 -5.36
CA VAL A 197 9.97 4.22 -4.25
C VAL A 197 11.38 3.90 -4.72
N LYS A 198 11.54 2.98 -5.68
CA LYS A 198 12.83 2.64 -6.27
C LYS A 198 13.50 3.85 -6.91
N TYR A 199 12.74 4.63 -7.67
CA TYR A 199 13.29 5.74 -8.46
C TYR A 199 13.35 7.05 -7.67
N LEU A 200 12.31 7.40 -6.90
CA LEU A 200 12.18 8.73 -6.29
C LEU A 200 12.20 8.72 -4.76
N GLY A 201 12.18 7.53 -4.15
CA GLY A 201 12.26 7.35 -2.71
C GLY A 201 10.92 7.40 -1.97
N LEU A 202 10.93 6.84 -0.77
CA LEU A 202 9.76 6.60 0.08
C LEU A 202 9.04 7.89 0.50
N ASN A 203 9.78 8.95 0.81
CA ASN A 203 9.18 10.24 1.19
C ASN A 203 8.56 10.95 -0.02
N THR A 204 9.16 10.83 -1.21
CA THR A 204 8.55 11.34 -2.44
C THR A 204 7.28 10.57 -2.76
N TYR A 205 7.30 9.24 -2.62
CA TYR A 205 6.11 8.42 -2.77
C TYR A 205 4.98 8.86 -1.83
N ALA A 206 5.29 9.18 -0.56
CA ALA A 206 4.28 9.69 0.37
C ALA A 206 3.59 10.95 -0.18
N GLY A 207 4.38 11.94 -0.62
CA GLY A 207 3.85 13.17 -1.24
C GLY A 207 3.09 12.91 -2.54
N TYR A 208 3.59 12.01 -3.39
CA TYR A 208 2.92 11.61 -4.63
C TYR A 208 1.58 10.92 -4.36
N SER A 209 1.50 10.05 -3.36
CA SER A 209 0.26 9.37 -2.97
C SER A 209 -0.79 10.34 -2.42
N PHE A 210 -0.35 11.38 -1.70
CA PHE A 210 -1.22 12.46 -1.24
C PHE A 210 -1.77 13.26 -2.43
N TYR A 211 -0.90 13.64 -3.38
CA TYR A 211 -1.32 14.30 -4.62
C TYR A 211 -2.35 13.48 -5.41
N GLN A 212 -2.14 12.17 -5.56
CA GLN A 212 -3.10 11.30 -6.23
C GLN A 212 -4.47 11.29 -5.53
N THR A 213 -4.48 11.16 -4.19
CA THR A 213 -5.70 11.15 -3.39
C THR A 213 -6.47 12.48 -3.50
N GLU A 214 -5.75 13.60 -3.50
CA GLU A 214 -6.35 14.94 -3.68
C GLU A 214 -6.85 15.15 -5.11
N LYS A 215 -6.08 14.74 -6.12
CA LYS A 215 -6.50 14.80 -7.53
C LYS A 215 -7.78 14.01 -7.76
N GLU A 216 -7.86 12.81 -7.18
CA GLU A 216 -9.05 11.97 -7.23
C GLU A 216 -10.26 12.66 -6.57
N SER A 217 -10.07 13.23 -5.38
CA SER A 217 -11.11 13.97 -4.66
C SER A 217 -11.60 15.19 -5.44
N ALA A 218 -10.68 15.96 -6.04
CA ALA A 218 -11.01 17.11 -6.88
C ALA A 218 -11.74 16.71 -8.17
N THR A 219 -11.28 15.65 -8.85
CA THR A 219 -11.93 15.12 -10.06
C THR A 219 -13.37 14.70 -9.77
N ARG A 220 -13.59 14.03 -8.64
CA ARG A 220 -14.95 13.65 -8.20
C ARG A 220 -15.83 14.86 -7.90
N ALA A 221 -15.30 15.88 -7.24
CA ALA A 221 -16.05 17.10 -6.92
C ALA A 221 -16.47 17.89 -8.17
N GLN A 222 -15.72 17.75 -9.26
CA GLN A 222 -15.99 18.42 -10.54
C GLN A 222 -16.76 17.53 -11.54
N ALA A 223 -17.03 16.27 -11.19
CA ALA A 223 -17.64 15.30 -12.09
C ALA A 223 -19.07 15.71 -12.48
N SER A 224 -19.39 15.50 -13.75
CA SER A 224 -20.65 15.91 -14.38
C SER A 224 -21.30 14.76 -15.15
N SER A 225 -22.57 14.91 -15.49
CA SER A 225 -23.27 13.92 -16.33
C SER A 225 -22.66 13.81 -17.73
N SER A 226 -22.04 14.88 -18.26
CA SER A 226 -21.38 14.88 -19.56
C SER A 226 -20.14 13.97 -19.61
N ASP A 227 -19.46 13.74 -18.49
CA ASP A 227 -18.27 12.88 -18.44
C ASP A 227 -18.60 11.44 -18.82
N MET A 228 -19.82 11.00 -18.53
CA MET A 228 -20.34 9.67 -18.87
C MET A 228 -20.38 9.40 -20.38
N LYS A 229 -20.50 10.45 -21.21
CA LYS A 229 -20.58 10.30 -22.67
C LYS A 229 -19.33 9.63 -23.24
N SER A 230 -18.16 9.99 -22.73
CA SER A 230 -16.88 9.42 -23.17
C SER A 230 -16.75 7.94 -22.77
N VAL A 231 -17.15 7.61 -21.53
CA VAL A 231 -17.15 6.25 -20.98
C VAL A 231 -18.08 5.35 -21.78
N LEU A 232 -19.33 5.78 -22.02
CA LEU A 232 -20.30 5.00 -22.80
C LEU A 232 -19.85 4.81 -24.25
N ALA A 233 -19.22 5.81 -24.87
CA ALA A 233 -18.66 5.69 -26.20
C ALA A 233 -17.52 4.65 -26.24
N TYR A 234 -16.64 4.65 -25.24
CA TYR A 234 -15.59 3.64 -25.11
C TYR A 234 -16.18 2.24 -24.92
N LEU A 235 -17.17 2.06 -24.04
CA LEU A 235 -17.81 0.77 -23.80
C LEU A 235 -18.50 0.25 -25.07
N LYS A 236 -19.25 1.11 -25.78
CA LYS A 236 -19.92 0.73 -27.04
C LYS A 236 -18.92 0.31 -28.12
N LYS A 237 -17.78 0.99 -28.23
CA LYS A 237 -16.73 0.68 -29.20
C LYS A 237 -16.04 -0.66 -28.92
N ASN A 238 -15.88 -1.02 -27.64
CA ASN A 238 -15.09 -2.18 -27.21
C ASN A 238 -15.94 -3.36 -26.75
N GLN A 239 -17.26 -3.35 -26.96
CA GLN A 239 -18.14 -4.43 -26.56
C GLN A 239 -17.88 -5.69 -27.40
N ALA A 240 -17.50 -6.79 -26.74
CA ALA A 240 -17.40 -8.09 -27.37
C ALA A 240 -18.80 -8.67 -27.65
N GLY A 241 -18.96 -9.32 -28.81
CA GLY A 241 -20.18 -10.04 -29.16
C GLY A 241 -20.37 -11.32 -28.36
N GLU A 242 -21.59 -11.87 -28.42
CA GLU A 242 -21.93 -13.11 -27.74
C GLU A 242 -21.26 -14.32 -28.40
N ASN A 243 -20.73 -15.25 -27.59
CA ASN A 243 -20.25 -16.52 -28.11
C ASN A 243 -21.44 -17.49 -28.29
N VAL A 244 -21.78 -17.79 -29.55
CA VAL A 244 -22.92 -18.66 -29.93
C VAL A 244 -22.90 -20.02 -29.22
N LYS A 245 -21.73 -20.57 -28.90
CA LYS A 245 -21.60 -21.86 -28.22
C LYS A 245 -22.04 -21.80 -26.75
N TYR A 246 -21.83 -20.67 -26.08
CA TYR A 246 -21.98 -20.55 -24.62
C TYR A 246 -23.14 -19.65 -24.19
N PHE A 247 -23.60 -18.73 -25.05
CA PHE A 247 -24.65 -17.80 -24.70
C PHE A 247 -25.92 -18.53 -24.23
N GLY A 248 -26.42 -18.14 -23.05
CA GLY A 248 -27.67 -18.66 -22.49
C GLY A 248 -27.65 -20.11 -21.95
N LYS A 249 -26.57 -20.88 -22.12
CA LYS A 249 -26.48 -22.31 -21.71
C LYS A 249 -26.80 -22.57 -20.22
N ALA A 250 -26.56 -21.59 -19.35
CA ALA A 250 -26.79 -21.69 -17.91
C ALA A 250 -27.96 -20.81 -17.41
N LYS A 251 -28.86 -20.35 -18.30
CA LYS A 251 -30.01 -19.52 -17.92
C LYS A 251 -30.88 -20.24 -16.89
N GLY A 252 -31.17 -19.56 -15.78
CA GLY A 252 -32.02 -20.07 -14.70
C GLY A 252 -31.33 -21.01 -13.71
N LYS A 253 -30.02 -21.27 -13.87
CA LYS A 253 -29.24 -22.06 -12.91
C LYS A 253 -28.75 -21.17 -11.76
N ASN A 254 -28.67 -21.74 -10.56
CA ASN A 254 -27.99 -21.11 -9.43
C ASN A 254 -26.53 -20.81 -9.77
N VAL A 255 -26.03 -19.69 -9.27
CA VAL A 255 -24.63 -19.27 -9.42
C VAL A 255 -23.97 -19.34 -8.05
N PHE A 256 -22.89 -20.10 -7.95
CA PHE A 256 -22.06 -20.18 -6.76
C PHE A 256 -20.69 -19.61 -7.09
N VAL A 257 -20.24 -18.66 -6.28
CA VAL A 257 -18.92 -18.05 -6.37
C VAL A 257 -18.12 -18.53 -5.16
N ILE A 258 -16.97 -19.16 -5.41
CA ILE A 258 -16.05 -19.61 -4.36
C ILE A 258 -14.79 -18.76 -4.48
N HIS A 259 -14.60 -17.84 -3.52
CA HIS A 259 -13.39 -17.04 -3.42
C HIS A 259 -12.28 -17.85 -2.74
N LEU A 260 -11.17 -18.08 -3.44
CA LEU A 260 -9.99 -18.75 -2.89
C LEU A 260 -8.99 -17.68 -2.44
N GLU A 261 -8.95 -17.40 -1.13
CA GLU A 261 -8.09 -16.36 -0.56
C GLU A 261 -6.61 -16.63 -0.85
N SER A 262 -5.91 -15.62 -1.38
CA SER A 262 -4.48 -15.64 -1.69
C SER A 262 -3.99 -16.84 -2.53
N PHE A 263 -4.87 -17.42 -3.35
CA PHE A 263 -4.55 -18.56 -4.21
C PHE A 263 -3.87 -18.13 -5.51
N GLN A 264 -2.76 -18.79 -5.87
CA GLN A 264 -2.04 -18.55 -7.11
C GLN A 264 -2.02 -19.79 -8.00
N GLN A 265 -2.12 -19.59 -9.32
CA GLN A 265 -2.25 -20.67 -10.31
C GLN A 265 -1.14 -21.72 -10.23
N PHE A 266 0.08 -21.36 -9.81
CA PHE A 266 1.19 -22.31 -9.72
C PHE A 266 0.93 -23.44 -8.71
N LEU A 267 -0.04 -23.30 -7.79
CA LEU A 267 -0.41 -24.34 -6.83
C LEU A 267 -1.21 -25.49 -7.46
N ILE A 268 -1.77 -25.31 -8.66
CA ILE A 268 -2.40 -26.39 -9.41
C ILE A 268 -1.32 -27.37 -9.85
N ASP A 269 -1.55 -28.66 -9.57
CA ASP A 269 -0.62 -29.79 -9.79
C ASP A 269 0.73 -29.69 -9.03
N TYR A 270 0.90 -28.68 -8.19
CA TYR A 270 2.11 -28.53 -7.37
C TYR A 270 2.22 -29.60 -6.30
N LYS A 271 3.45 -30.07 -6.08
CA LYS A 271 3.76 -31.12 -5.12
C LYS A 271 4.88 -30.69 -4.17
N VAL A 272 4.72 -31.05 -2.90
CA VAL A 272 5.77 -30.96 -1.87
C VAL A 272 6.01 -32.37 -1.35
N ASP A 273 7.27 -32.80 -1.35
CA ASP A 273 7.67 -34.17 -0.96
C ASP A 273 6.86 -35.27 -1.68
N GLY A 274 6.59 -35.05 -2.97
CA GLY A 274 5.82 -35.97 -3.82
C GLY A 274 4.30 -35.97 -3.59
N LYS A 275 3.77 -35.17 -2.66
CA LYS A 275 2.33 -35.07 -2.36
C LYS A 275 1.72 -33.82 -2.97
N GLU A 276 0.56 -33.97 -3.61
CA GLU A 276 -0.19 -32.83 -4.14
C GLU A 276 -0.67 -31.90 -3.02
N VAL A 277 -0.46 -30.60 -3.21
CA VAL A 277 -0.89 -29.58 -2.23
C VAL A 277 -2.40 -29.37 -2.28
N THR A 278 -3.01 -29.45 -3.47
CA THR A 278 -4.41 -29.06 -3.73
C THR A 278 -5.21 -30.14 -4.49
N PRO A 279 -5.19 -31.42 -4.06
CA PRO A 279 -5.66 -32.55 -4.87
C PRO A 279 -7.12 -32.47 -5.32
N ASN A 280 -8.00 -31.85 -4.52
CA ASN A 280 -9.39 -31.64 -4.91
C ASN A 280 -9.56 -30.54 -5.97
N LEU A 281 -8.76 -29.48 -5.89
CA LEU A 281 -8.76 -28.42 -6.90
C LEU A 281 -8.13 -28.90 -8.21
N ASN A 282 -7.06 -29.70 -8.15
CA ASN A 282 -6.47 -30.35 -9.34
C ASN A 282 -7.53 -31.17 -10.08
N LYS A 283 -8.28 -32.02 -9.36
CA LYS A 283 -9.37 -32.80 -9.95
C LYS A 283 -10.45 -31.91 -10.59
N PHE A 284 -10.86 -30.84 -9.91
CA PHE A 284 -11.85 -29.91 -10.44
C PHE A 284 -11.35 -29.17 -11.69
N TYR A 285 -10.09 -28.75 -11.69
CA TYR A 285 -9.43 -28.05 -12.78
C TYR A 285 -9.34 -28.93 -14.04
N HIS A 286 -9.07 -30.22 -13.88
CA HIS A 286 -8.95 -31.18 -14.99
C HIS A 286 -10.26 -31.88 -15.38
N ASP A 287 -11.39 -31.56 -14.72
CA ASP A 287 -12.69 -32.15 -15.05
C ASP A 287 -13.18 -31.67 -16.42
N LYS A 288 -13.73 -32.59 -17.22
CA LYS A 288 -14.23 -32.30 -18.58
C LYS A 288 -15.41 -31.33 -18.61
N SER A 289 -16.08 -31.14 -17.48
CA SER A 289 -17.21 -30.23 -17.30
C SER A 289 -16.78 -28.84 -16.82
N THR A 290 -15.49 -28.64 -16.52
CA THR A 290 -14.93 -27.36 -16.05
C THR A 290 -14.26 -26.62 -17.20
N LEU A 291 -14.54 -25.32 -17.29
CA LEU A 291 -13.76 -24.40 -18.13
C LEU A 291 -12.65 -23.80 -17.27
N SER A 292 -11.43 -24.27 -17.46
CA SER A 292 -10.26 -23.87 -16.69
C SER A 292 -9.37 -22.91 -17.48
N PHE A 293 -8.85 -21.88 -16.81
CA PHE A 293 -8.02 -20.84 -17.39
C PHE A 293 -6.68 -20.77 -16.64
N ASP A 294 -5.57 -21.04 -17.32
CA ASP A 294 -4.20 -20.94 -16.80
C ASP A 294 -3.60 -19.53 -16.93
N ASN A 295 -4.16 -18.71 -17.83
CA ASN A 295 -3.75 -17.33 -18.11
C ASN A 295 -4.77 -16.31 -17.59
N PHE A 296 -5.21 -16.48 -16.34
CA PHE A 296 -6.09 -15.54 -15.63
C PHE A 296 -5.31 -14.81 -14.54
N TYR A 297 -5.39 -13.48 -14.51
CA TYR A 297 -4.62 -12.63 -13.61
C TYR A 297 -5.54 -11.79 -12.74
N HIS A 298 -5.24 -11.69 -11.45
CA HIS A 298 -5.86 -10.70 -10.60
C HIS A 298 -5.39 -9.29 -11.01
N GLN A 299 -6.25 -8.29 -10.83
CA GLN A 299 -5.94 -6.88 -11.11
C GLN A 299 -6.13 -6.01 -9.87
N VAL A 300 -6.01 -6.63 -8.69
CA VAL A 300 -6.13 -5.96 -7.38
C VAL A 300 -4.92 -5.08 -7.07
N ALA A 301 -5.12 -4.06 -6.25
CA ALA A 301 -4.07 -3.18 -5.75
C ALA A 301 -4.12 -3.15 -4.21
N GLN A 302 -4.25 -1.97 -3.60
CA GLN A 302 -4.22 -1.77 -2.15
C GLN A 302 -5.51 -2.23 -1.46
N GLY A 303 -6.62 -2.40 -2.18
CA GLY A 303 -7.84 -3.00 -1.64
C GLY A 303 -7.83 -4.52 -1.57
N LYS A 304 -6.83 -5.21 -2.17
CA LYS A 304 -6.63 -6.67 -2.07
C LYS A 304 -7.94 -7.44 -2.33
N THR A 305 -8.45 -8.20 -1.36
CA THR A 305 -9.72 -8.95 -1.45
C THR A 305 -10.90 -8.05 -1.86
N SER A 306 -10.99 -6.84 -1.30
CA SER A 306 -12.08 -5.89 -1.63
C SER A 306 -12.01 -5.34 -3.06
N ASP A 307 -10.81 -5.25 -3.66
CA ASP A 307 -10.68 -4.91 -5.08
C ASP A 307 -11.13 -6.08 -5.97
N ALA A 308 -10.83 -7.32 -5.56
CA ALA A 308 -11.29 -8.52 -6.27
C ALA A 308 -12.83 -8.57 -6.31
N GLU A 309 -13.46 -8.29 -5.17
CA GLU A 309 -14.91 -8.18 -5.06
C GLU A 309 -15.45 -7.00 -5.89
N MET A 310 -14.82 -5.83 -5.87
CA MET A 310 -15.22 -4.68 -6.70
C MET A 310 -15.24 -5.05 -8.19
N MET A 311 -14.19 -5.70 -8.68
CA MET A 311 -14.07 -6.12 -10.07
C MET A 311 -15.08 -7.21 -10.41
N MET A 312 -15.25 -8.20 -9.54
CA MET A 312 -16.18 -9.31 -9.78
C MET A 312 -17.63 -8.82 -9.85
N GLU A 313 -18.02 -7.94 -8.94
CA GLU A 313 -19.40 -7.49 -8.83
C GLU A 313 -19.75 -6.36 -9.78
N ASN A 314 -18.79 -5.49 -10.14
CA ASN A 314 -19.06 -4.28 -10.91
C ASN A 314 -18.34 -4.21 -12.27
N SER A 315 -17.39 -5.11 -12.54
CA SER A 315 -16.48 -5.01 -13.70
C SER A 315 -15.73 -3.66 -13.74
N LEU A 316 -15.42 -3.11 -12.56
CA LEU A 316 -14.65 -1.87 -12.38
C LEU A 316 -13.38 -2.17 -11.59
N PHE A 317 -12.28 -1.52 -11.95
CA PHE A 317 -11.02 -1.59 -11.20
C PHE A 317 -11.16 -0.99 -9.78
N GLY A 318 -10.24 -1.38 -8.90
CA GLY A 318 -9.99 -0.69 -7.64
C GLY A 318 -9.40 0.72 -7.83
N LEU A 319 -8.97 1.34 -6.74
CA LEU A 319 -8.29 2.65 -6.79
C LEU A 319 -6.77 2.47 -6.98
N PRO A 320 -6.09 3.46 -7.58
CA PRO A 320 -4.62 3.49 -7.59
C PRO A 320 -4.03 3.62 -6.18
N THR A 321 -4.76 4.25 -5.24
CA THR A 321 -4.37 4.38 -3.83
C THR A 321 -5.55 4.09 -2.88
N GLY A 322 -5.35 3.16 -1.95
CA GLY A 322 -6.36 2.69 -1.00
C GLY A 322 -7.39 1.72 -1.59
N SER A 323 -8.52 1.54 -0.91
CA SER A 323 -9.60 0.62 -1.33
C SER A 323 -10.83 1.38 -1.85
N ALA A 324 -11.30 1.02 -3.06
CA ALA A 324 -12.51 1.57 -3.65
C ALA A 324 -13.77 1.25 -2.83
N MET A 325 -13.87 0.00 -2.36
CA MET A 325 -14.98 -0.47 -1.55
C MET A 325 -15.04 0.27 -0.20
N THR A 326 -13.90 0.45 0.46
CA THR A 326 -13.86 1.13 1.75
C THR A 326 -14.15 2.62 1.63
N GLN A 327 -13.59 3.29 0.62
CA GLN A 327 -13.77 4.74 0.48
C GLN A 327 -15.12 5.12 -0.09
N TYR A 328 -15.66 4.34 -1.04
CA TYR A 328 -16.81 4.75 -1.84
C TYR A 328 -17.94 3.73 -1.93
N GLY A 329 -17.78 2.53 -1.36
CA GLY A 329 -18.83 1.51 -1.37
C GLY A 329 -20.16 1.99 -0.80
N THR A 330 -20.14 2.93 0.16
CA THR A 330 -21.36 3.50 0.76
C THR A 330 -21.90 4.69 0.00
N SER A 331 -21.04 5.54 -0.57
CA SER A 331 -21.45 6.85 -1.12
C SER A 331 -21.75 6.83 -2.62
N ASN A 332 -21.20 5.86 -3.36
CA ASN A 332 -21.41 5.78 -4.81
C ASN A 332 -22.65 4.93 -5.14
N THR A 333 -23.26 5.25 -6.28
CA THR A 333 -24.32 4.43 -6.88
C THR A 333 -23.70 3.36 -7.76
N PHE A 334 -24.07 2.10 -7.53
CA PHE A 334 -23.56 0.95 -8.29
C PHE A 334 -24.66 0.26 -9.09
N GLN A 335 -24.26 -0.41 -10.16
CA GLN A 335 -25.08 -1.33 -10.95
C GLN A 335 -24.45 -2.73 -10.93
N ALA A 336 -24.27 -3.26 -9.72
CA ALA A 336 -23.54 -4.50 -9.49
C ALA A 336 -24.32 -5.76 -9.94
N ALA A 337 -23.59 -6.84 -10.18
CA ALA A 337 -24.11 -8.15 -10.53
C ALA A 337 -25.24 -8.64 -9.60
N PRO A 338 -25.16 -8.53 -8.26
CA PRO A 338 -26.24 -8.92 -7.36
C PRO A 338 -27.55 -8.17 -7.65
N ALA A 339 -27.51 -6.85 -7.82
CA ALA A 339 -28.70 -6.08 -8.20
C ALA A 339 -29.24 -6.47 -9.58
N ILE A 340 -28.36 -6.71 -10.56
CA ILE A 340 -28.76 -7.15 -11.91
C ILE A 340 -29.44 -8.53 -11.88
N LEU A 341 -28.88 -9.47 -11.12
CA LEU A 341 -29.43 -10.82 -10.95
C LEU A 341 -30.74 -10.81 -10.15
N SER A 342 -30.84 -9.95 -9.13
CA SER A 342 -32.07 -9.81 -8.34
C SER A 342 -33.25 -9.35 -9.19
N ARG A 343 -33.03 -8.42 -10.14
CA ARG A 343 -34.05 -8.04 -11.14
C ARG A 343 -34.47 -9.18 -12.07
N LYS A 344 -33.68 -10.25 -12.15
CA LYS A 344 -33.96 -11.48 -12.91
C LYS A 344 -34.54 -12.60 -12.03
N GLY A 345 -34.93 -12.31 -10.80
CA GLY A 345 -35.57 -13.25 -9.87
C GLY A 345 -34.61 -14.08 -9.02
N TYR A 346 -33.32 -13.72 -8.98
CA TYR A 346 -32.36 -14.40 -8.10
C TYR A 346 -32.38 -13.79 -6.70
N THR A 347 -32.20 -14.63 -5.69
CA THR A 347 -31.80 -14.19 -4.35
C THR A 347 -30.28 -14.20 -4.26
N THR A 348 -29.69 -13.13 -3.75
CA THR A 348 -28.23 -12.95 -3.67
C THR A 348 -27.76 -12.94 -2.22
N ALA A 349 -26.70 -13.69 -1.93
CA ALA A 349 -26.16 -13.80 -0.59
C ALA A 349 -24.63 -13.89 -0.63
N ALA A 350 -23.98 -13.24 0.34
CA ALA A 350 -22.56 -13.40 0.61
C ALA A 350 -22.34 -14.06 1.99
N PHE A 351 -21.29 -14.85 2.11
CA PHE A 351 -20.94 -15.60 3.33
C PHE A 351 -19.48 -15.32 3.67
N HIS A 352 -19.19 -14.93 4.91
CA HIS A 352 -17.82 -14.66 5.34
C HIS A 352 -17.64 -14.96 6.83
N GLY A 353 -16.51 -15.59 7.18
CA GLY A 353 -16.13 -15.93 8.56
C GLY A 353 -15.57 -14.78 9.41
N ASP A 354 -15.77 -13.52 9.01
CA ASP A 354 -15.22 -12.33 9.68
C ASP A 354 -16.32 -11.29 9.93
N VAL A 355 -16.04 -10.25 10.71
CA VAL A 355 -16.98 -9.18 11.05
C VAL A 355 -17.45 -8.42 9.81
N ALA A 356 -18.72 -8.00 9.81
CA ALA A 356 -19.36 -7.36 8.65
C ALA A 356 -18.69 -6.06 8.20
N SER A 357 -18.13 -5.30 9.14
CA SER A 357 -17.53 -3.99 8.90
C SER A 357 -16.16 -4.07 8.24
N PHE A 358 -15.52 -5.24 8.21
CA PHE A 358 -14.21 -5.39 7.58
C PHE A 358 -14.32 -5.08 6.09
N TRP A 359 -13.41 -4.24 5.60
CA TRP A 359 -13.43 -3.65 4.25
C TRP A 359 -14.65 -2.76 3.93
N ASN A 360 -15.52 -2.42 4.90
CA ASN A 360 -16.80 -1.73 4.70
C ASN A 360 -17.85 -2.57 3.95
N ARG A 361 -17.80 -3.90 4.06
CA ARG A 361 -18.73 -4.79 3.34
C ARG A 361 -20.19 -4.59 3.74
N ASP A 362 -20.47 -4.39 5.03
CA ASP A 362 -21.81 -4.16 5.56
C ASP A 362 -22.56 -3.00 4.88
N ASN A 363 -21.83 -1.98 4.41
CA ASN A 363 -22.41 -0.87 3.66
C ASN A 363 -22.29 -1.06 2.15
N ALA A 364 -21.12 -1.49 1.65
CA ALA A 364 -20.92 -1.69 0.22
C ALA A 364 -21.88 -2.72 -0.38
N TYR A 365 -22.12 -3.84 0.30
CA TYR A 365 -23.03 -4.88 -0.18
C TYR A 365 -24.48 -4.40 -0.26
N LYS A 366 -24.89 -3.49 0.62
CA LYS A 366 -26.21 -2.84 0.51
C LYS A 366 -26.29 -1.99 -0.75
N SER A 367 -25.27 -1.18 -1.03
CA SER A 367 -25.20 -0.36 -2.26
C SER A 367 -25.12 -1.20 -3.53
N TRP A 368 -24.54 -2.41 -3.46
CA TRP A 368 -24.49 -3.36 -4.57
C TRP A 368 -25.79 -4.15 -4.76
N GLY A 369 -26.68 -4.14 -3.78
CA GLY A 369 -27.98 -4.82 -3.86
C GLY A 369 -27.93 -6.30 -3.51
N TYR A 370 -27.01 -6.71 -2.63
CA TYR A 370 -27.07 -8.03 -2.00
C TYR A 370 -28.32 -8.14 -1.11
N ASN A 371 -29.03 -9.28 -1.17
CA ASN A 371 -30.18 -9.50 -0.29
C ASN A 371 -29.75 -9.91 1.12
N TYR A 372 -28.69 -10.72 1.24
CA TYR A 372 -28.19 -11.24 2.50
C TYR A 372 -26.67 -11.17 2.61
N PHE A 373 -26.19 -10.92 3.83
CA PHE A 373 -24.77 -11.04 4.18
C PHE A 373 -24.61 -11.79 5.50
N PHE A 374 -24.14 -13.02 5.42
CA PHE A 374 -23.90 -13.92 6.55
C PHE A 374 -22.44 -13.82 6.99
N TYR A 375 -22.17 -12.86 7.88
CA TYR A 375 -20.86 -12.61 8.47
C TYR A 375 -20.65 -13.41 9.78
N SER A 376 -19.53 -13.20 10.47
CA SER A 376 -19.11 -14.00 11.64
C SER A 376 -20.19 -14.24 12.72
N SER A 377 -21.09 -13.29 12.98
CA SER A 377 -22.14 -13.42 14.00
C SER A 377 -23.20 -14.49 13.70
N TYR A 378 -23.30 -14.95 12.45
CA TYR A 378 -24.21 -16.03 12.05
C TYR A 378 -23.64 -17.42 12.31
N TYR A 379 -22.35 -17.52 12.67
CA TYR A 379 -21.67 -18.78 12.94
C TYR A 379 -21.48 -18.99 14.44
N LYS A 380 -21.33 -20.25 14.84
CA LYS A 380 -21.11 -20.60 16.25
C LYS A 380 -19.71 -20.18 16.69
N GLU A 381 -19.62 -19.43 17.78
CA GLU A 381 -18.34 -19.11 18.40
C GLU A 381 -17.86 -20.26 19.30
N LYS A 382 -16.63 -20.73 19.05
CA LYS A 382 -15.89 -21.63 19.94
C LYS A 382 -14.41 -21.23 19.96
N SER A 383 -13.73 -21.55 21.06
CA SER A 383 -12.33 -21.17 21.29
C SER A 383 -11.36 -21.68 20.22
N ASP A 384 -11.67 -22.79 19.55
CA ASP A 384 -10.83 -23.44 18.54
C ASP A 384 -11.28 -23.19 17.09
N TYR A 385 -12.35 -22.40 16.89
CA TYR A 385 -12.96 -22.22 15.57
C TYR A 385 -12.28 -21.14 14.73
N ASN A 386 -11.61 -20.19 15.39
CA ASN A 386 -10.95 -19.07 14.73
C ASN A 386 -9.43 -19.29 14.62
N ILE A 387 -8.84 -18.81 13.53
CA ILE A 387 -7.39 -18.71 13.33
C ILE A 387 -7.09 -17.46 12.49
N GLY A 388 -6.06 -16.70 12.87
CA GLY A 388 -5.68 -15.47 12.19
C GLY A 388 -6.84 -14.45 12.15
N TYR A 389 -7.39 -14.25 10.94
CA TYR A 389 -8.40 -13.25 10.64
C TYR A 389 -9.84 -13.64 11.02
N GLY A 390 -10.15 -14.92 11.23
CA GLY A 390 -11.53 -15.31 11.51
C GLY A 390 -11.78 -16.81 11.51
N LEU A 391 -13.00 -17.19 11.17
CA LEU A 391 -13.48 -18.57 11.19
C LEU A 391 -12.72 -19.45 10.20
N LYS A 392 -12.32 -20.65 10.63
CA LYS A 392 -11.67 -21.64 9.75
C LYS A 392 -12.57 -22.05 8.59
N ASP A 393 -12.02 -22.13 7.38
CA ASP A 393 -12.77 -22.44 6.14
C ASP A 393 -13.59 -23.71 6.21
N LYS A 394 -13.05 -24.80 6.80
CA LYS A 394 -13.80 -26.07 6.97
C LYS A 394 -15.10 -25.88 7.76
N ILE A 395 -15.11 -24.95 8.70
CA ILE A 395 -16.25 -24.65 9.54
C ILE A 395 -17.20 -23.72 8.80
N LEU A 396 -16.67 -22.67 8.15
CA LEU A 396 -17.44 -21.77 7.29
C LEU A 396 -18.24 -22.57 6.26
N PHE A 397 -17.58 -23.37 5.41
CA PHE A 397 -18.27 -24.17 4.39
C PHE A 397 -19.24 -25.20 4.98
N LYS A 398 -18.95 -25.77 6.15
CA LYS A 398 -19.86 -26.75 6.79
C LYS A 398 -21.14 -26.09 7.31
N ASP A 399 -21.03 -24.88 7.86
CA ASP A 399 -22.15 -24.19 8.49
C ASP A 399 -22.93 -23.31 7.50
N SER A 400 -22.31 -22.82 6.41
CA SER A 400 -23.00 -22.05 5.35
C SER A 400 -23.99 -22.87 4.49
N VAL A 401 -23.94 -24.20 4.55
CA VAL A 401 -24.80 -25.09 3.75
C VAL A 401 -26.02 -25.58 4.55
N LYS A 402 -26.13 -25.19 5.82
CA LYS A 402 -27.28 -25.48 6.69
C LYS A 402 -28.23 -24.29 6.69
#